data_AF-A0A3B0R126-F1
#
_entry.id   AF-A0A3B0R126-F1
#
_cell.length_a   1.000
_cell.length_b   1.000
_cell.length_c   1.000
_cell.angle_alpha   90.00
_cell.angle_beta   90.00
_cell.angle_gamma   90.00
#
_symmetry.space_group_name_H-M   'P 1'
#
loop_
_entity.id
_entity.type
_entity.pdbx_description
1 polymer ?
#
loop_
_entity_poly.entity_id
_entity_poly.type
_entity_poly.pdbx_seq_one_letter_code
_entity_poly.pdbx_strand_id
1 'polypeptide(L)'
;MENNIARVDNSIQNFESTYSTSKRLISIIGSSDIAHVDTKIDSLVFANNYDYHLNLDMNTIIEARENGDLALISSDTLRQSIYTLSTLNETIKERERITNEDLMSLFIPYLNKNFNWRNLGFSLFSEQGFGKSKLYKNDNYKMLYDQEFENHLQGRIQYNKGNLQIYNAIKQQLKNIYLLL
;
A
#
# COMPACT_ATOMS: atom_id res chain seq x y z
N MET A 1 22.54 -1.02 4.96
CA MET A 1 21.58 -2.16 4.95
C MET A 1 20.52 -2.05 6.04
N GLU A 2 20.90 -1.73 7.29
CA GLU A 2 19.94 -1.58 8.41
C GLU A 2 18.80 -0.58 8.11
N ASN A 3 19.11 0.56 7.48
CA ASN A 3 18.08 1.51 7.04
C ASN A 3 17.07 0.90 6.05
N ASN A 4 17.51 0.05 5.12
CA ASN A 4 16.61 -0.62 4.18
C ASN A 4 15.75 -1.67 4.90
N ILE A 5 16.31 -2.40 5.87
CA ILE A 5 15.54 -3.36 6.68
C ILE A 5 14.44 -2.62 7.46
N ALA A 6 14.78 -1.52 8.14
CA ALA A 6 13.81 -0.71 8.88
C ALA A 6 12.71 -0.14 7.97
N ARG A 7 13.05 0.34 6.77
CA ARG A 7 12.06 0.79 5.77
C ARG A 7 11.09 -0.31 5.38
N VAL A 8 11.61 -1.50 5.06
CA VAL A 8 10.79 -2.65 4.69
C VAL A 8 9.88 -3.08 5.84
N ASP A 9 10.39 -3.09 7.07
CA ASP A 9 9.63 -3.45 8.27
C ASP A 9 8.46 -2.48 8.51
N ASN A 10 8.72 -1.18 8.44
CA ASN A 10 7.67 -0.16 8.60
C ASN A 10 6.58 -0.32 7.54
N SER A 11 6.96 -0.55 6.28
CA SER A 11 5.98 -0.71 5.21
C SER A 11 5.20 -2.02 5.31
N ILE A 12 5.82 -3.12 5.74
CA ILE A 12 5.12 -4.38 6.04
C ILE A 12 4.04 -4.14 7.10
N GLN A 13 4.38 -3.47 8.21
CA GLN A 13 3.42 -3.17 9.28
C GLN A 13 2.26 -2.31 8.77
N ASN A 14 2.54 -1.28 7.98
CA ASN A 14 1.52 -0.45 7.38
C ASN A 14 0.60 -1.27 6.46
N PHE A 15 1.14 -2.16 5.65
CA PHE A 15 0.35 -2.95 4.71
C PHE A 15 -0.48 -4.03 5.41
N GLU A 16 0.03 -4.65 6.46
CA GLU A 16 -0.76 -5.57 7.29
C GLU A 16 -1.95 -4.85 7.95
N SER A 17 -1.72 -3.65 8.47
CA SER A 17 -2.77 -2.80 9.03
C SER A 17 -3.83 -2.44 7.97
N THR A 18 -3.39 -2.02 6.78
CA THR A 18 -4.29 -1.74 5.68
C THR A 18 -5.05 -2.98 5.24
N TYR A 19 -4.38 -4.13 5.07
CA TYR A 19 -5.03 -5.38 4.68
C TYR A 19 -6.13 -5.78 5.67
N SER A 20 -5.87 -5.66 6.97
CA SER A 20 -6.88 -5.89 8.00
C SER A 20 -8.06 -4.92 7.87
N THR A 21 -7.77 -3.65 7.60
CA THR A 21 -8.78 -2.61 7.39
C THR A 21 -9.63 -2.86 6.14
N SER A 22 -9.01 -3.23 5.02
CA SER A 22 -9.70 -3.59 3.78
C SER A 22 -10.58 -4.82 3.95
N LYS A 23 -10.11 -5.85 4.67
CA LYS A 23 -10.93 -7.03 5.01
C LYS A 23 -12.16 -6.66 5.84
N ARG A 24 -12.01 -5.74 6.79
CA ARG A 24 -13.15 -5.25 7.58
C ARG A 24 -14.13 -4.48 6.70
N LEU A 25 -13.62 -3.62 5.81
CA LEU A 25 -14.46 -2.84 4.90
C LEU A 25 -15.22 -3.73 3.91
N ILE A 26 -14.57 -4.73 3.30
CA ILE A 26 -15.25 -5.63 2.35
C ILE A 26 -16.29 -6.49 3.06
N SER A 27 -16.08 -6.86 4.33
CA SER A 27 -17.05 -7.66 5.10
C SER A 27 -18.37 -6.96 5.39
N ILE A 28 -18.41 -5.62 5.28
CA ILE A 28 -19.62 -4.82 5.51
C ILE A 28 -20.30 -4.37 4.21
N ILE A 29 -19.69 -4.60 3.04
CA ILE A 29 -20.31 -4.33 1.74
C ILE A 29 -21.57 -5.19 1.59
N GLY A 30 -22.65 -4.60 1.07
CA GLY A 30 -23.93 -5.27 0.86
C GLY A 30 -24.70 -5.65 2.14
N SER A 31 -24.18 -5.31 3.33
CA SER A 31 -24.83 -5.64 4.60
C SER A 31 -26.08 -4.79 4.82
N SER A 32 -27.18 -5.43 5.25
CA SER A 32 -28.45 -4.75 5.58
C SER A 32 -28.43 -4.04 6.94
N ASP A 33 -27.44 -4.33 7.79
CA ASP A 33 -27.28 -3.74 9.12
C ASP A 33 -26.43 -2.46 9.11
N ILE A 34 -26.90 -1.46 8.36
CA ILE A 34 -26.26 -0.13 8.27
C ILE A 34 -26.33 0.63 9.60
N ALA A 35 -27.26 0.26 10.50
CA ALA A 35 -27.38 0.87 11.82
C ALA A 35 -26.18 0.55 12.73
N HIS A 36 -25.47 -0.56 12.45
CA HIS A 36 -24.21 -0.95 13.10
C HIS A 36 -22.97 -0.72 12.22
N VAL A 37 -23.13 -0.15 11.03
CA VAL A 37 -22.00 0.28 10.21
C VAL A 37 -21.30 1.41 10.97
N ASP A 38 -20.16 1.05 11.51
CA ASP A 38 -19.30 1.87 12.37
C ASP A 38 -19.17 3.28 11.79
N THR A 39 -19.32 4.29 12.65
CA THR A 39 -19.02 5.72 12.37
C THR A 39 -17.64 5.95 11.73
N LYS A 40 -16.79 4.92 11.70
CA LYS A 40 -15.45 4.88 11.12
C LYS A 40 -15.39 4.42 9.66
N ILE A 41 -16.51 4.25 8.95
CA ILE A 41 -16.48 3.86 7.53
C ILE A 41 -15.60 4.77 6.68
N ASP A 42 -15.66 6.07 6.96
CA ASP A 42 -14.82 7.09 6.36
C ASP A 42 -13.32 6.77 6.59
N SER A 43 -12.93 6.39 7.81
CA SER A 43 -11.57 5.95 8.12
C SER A 43 -11.17 4.65 7.42
N LEU A 44 -12.09 3.70 7.29
CA LEU A 44 -11.84 2.42 6.58
C LEU A 44 -11.58 2.67 5.09
N VAL A 45 -12.32 3.60 4.48
CA VAL A 45 -12.15 3.99 3.07
C VAL A 45 -10.84 4.74 2.88
N PHE A 46 -10.53 5.68 3.77
CA PHE A 46 -9.28 6.43 3.74
C PHE A 46 -8.05 5.53 3.83
N ALA A 47 -8.08 4.50 4.68
CA ALA A 47 -6.99 3.54 4.78
C ALA A 47 -6.69 2.79 3.47
N ASN A 48 -7.65 2.72 2.54
CA ASN A 48 -7.46 2.09 1.23
C ASN A 48 -6.95 3.06 0.15
N ASN A 49 -6.92 4.36 0.46
CA ASN A 49 -6.47 5.45 -0.40
C ASN A 49 -5.02 5.83 -0.07
N TYR A 50 -4.08 4.96 -0.42
CA TYR A 50 -2.66 5.19 -0.16
C TYR A 50 -1.80 4.69 -1.32
N ASP A 51 -0.73 5.42 -1.62
CA ASP A 51 0.27 4.99 -2.59
C ASP A 51 1.26 4.02 -1.95
N TYR A 52 1.69 3.04 -2.73
CA TYR A 52 2.76 2.12 -2.37
C TYR A 52 4.10 2.69 -2.83
N HIS A 53 5.07 2.74 -1.93
CA HIS A 53 6.40 3.27 -2.27
C HIS A 53 7.46 2.79 -1.28
N LEU A 54 8.14 1.68 -1.59
CA LEU A 54 9.13 1.11 -0.68
C LEU A 54 10.39 1.98 -0.55
N ASN A 55 10.87 2.52 -1.68
CA ASN A 55 12.08 3.36 -1.76
C ASN A 55 13.27 2.79 -1.00
N LEU A 56 13.75 1.62 -1.44
CA LEU A 56 15.04 1.13 -0.98
C LEU A 56 16.16 2.04 -1.48
N ASP A 57 17.12 2.30 -0.61
CA ASP A 57 18.39 2.88 -1.03
C ASP A 57 19.23 1.80 -1.72
N MET A 58 19.30 1.88 -3.04
CA MET A 58 19.98 0.91 -3.90
C MET A 58 21.17 1.51 -4.66
N ASN A 59 21.51 2.79 -4.43
CA ASN A 59 22.45 3.54 -5.26
C ASN A 59 23.81 2.84 -5.35
N THR A 60 24.40 2.47 -4.21
CA THR A 60 25.69 1.77 -4.18
C THR A 60 25.65 0.41 -4.87
N ILE A 61 24.53 -0.33 -4.77
CA ILE A 61 24.39 -1.63 -5.44
C ILE A 61 24.26 -1.45 -6.95
N ILE A 62 23.51 -0.42 -7.39
CA ILE A 62 23.33 -0.08 -8.80
C ILE A 62 24.67 0.36 -9.40
N GLU A 63 25.39 1.25 -8.75
CA GLU A 63 26.73 1.70 -9.18
C GLU A 63 27.71 0.52 -9.29
N ALA A 64 27.78 -0.33 -8.26
CA ALA A 64 28.65 -1.50 -8.27
C ALA A 64 28.29 -2.50 -9.39
N ARG A 65 27.01 -2.58 -9.77
CA ARG A 65 26.57 -3.40 -10.90
C ARG A 65 26.98 -2.80 -12.23
N GLU A 66 26.81 -1.48 -12.39
CA GLU A 66 27.09 -0.76 -13.63
C GLU A 66 28.59 -0.67 -13.94
N ASN A 67 29.42 -0.55 -12.91
CA ASN A 67 30.88 -0.50 -13.05
C ASN A 67 31.55 -1.88 -13.07
N GLY A 68 30.79 -2.96 -12.87
CA GLY A 68 31.31 -4.33 -12.86
C GLY A 68 31.96 -4.78 -11.55
N ASP A 69 31.94 -3.94 -10.51
CA ASP A 69 32.52 -4.22 -9.20
C ASP A 69 31.90 -5.44 -8.52
N LEU A 70 30.62 -5.75 -8.81
CA LEU A 70 30.00 -6.98 -8.30
C LEU A 70 30.74 -8.26 -8.73
N ALA A 71 31.43 -8.25 -9.88
CA ALA A 71 32.23 -9.40 -10.33
C ALA A 71 33.47 -9.64 -9.46
N LEU A 72 33.91 -8.62 -8.72
CA LEU A 72 35.07 -8.70 -7.81
C LEU A 72 34.72 -9.37 -6.47
N ILE A 73 33.43 -9.52 -6.17
CA ILE A 73 32.97 -10.22 -4.96
C ILE A 73 33.32 -11.71 -5.09
N SER A 74 34.28 -12.18 -4.29
CA SER A 74 34.78 -13.55 -4.33
C SER A 74 33.73 -14.59 -3.89
N SER A 75 32.80 -14.20 -3.02
CA SER A 75 31.70 -15.07 -2.59
C SER A 75 30.59 -15.09 -3.64
N ASP A 76 30.47 -16.20 -4.37
CA ASP A 76 29.40 -16.43 -5.34
C ASP A 76 28.01 -16.30 -4.70
N THR A 77 27.85 -16.76 -3.46
CA THR A 77 26.59 -16.67 -2.71
C THR A 77 26.22 -15.23 -2.38
N LEU A 78 27.19 -14.41 -1.94
CA LEU A 78 26.95 -12.99 -1.66
C LEU A 78 26.62 -12.25 -2.96
N ARG A 79 27.38 -12.50 -4.02
CA ARG A 79 27.17 -11.89 -5.34
C ARG A 79 25.78 -12.22 -5.88
N GLN A 80 25.38 -13.50 -5.87
CA GLN A 80 24.04 -13.92 -6.28
C GLN A 80 22.96 -13.28 -5.43
N SER A 81 23.20 -13.15 -4.13
CA SER A 81 22.25 -12.53 -3.21
C SER A 81 21.99 -11.06 -3.53
N ILE A 82 23.02 -10.30 -3.90
CA ILE A 82 22.91 -8.89 -4.32
C ILE A 82 22.14 -8.77 -5.64
N TYR A 83 22.39 -9.67 -6.60
CA TYR A 83 21.61 -9.73 -7.85
C TYR A 83 20.13 -10.00 -7.59
N THR A 84 19.81 -10.98 -6.74
CA THR A 84 18.43 -11.29 -6.36
C THR A 84 17.74 -10.10 -5.71
N LEU A 85 18.42 -9.37 -4.81
CA LEU A 85 17.88 -8.15 -4.21
C LEU A 85 17.56 -7.09 -5.29
N SER A 86 18.47 -6.91 -6.25
CA SER A 86 18.28 -5.95 -7.35
C SER A 86 17.06 -6.30 -8.21
N THR A 87 16.87 -7.58 -8.55
CA THR A 87 15.68 -8.05 -9.28
C THR A 87 14.40 -7.84 -8.48
N LEU A 88 14.41 -8.15 -7.18
CA LEU A 88 13.25 -7.92 -6.32
C LEU A 88 12.90 -6.42 -6.21
N ASN A 89 13.91 -5.55 -6.14
CA ASN A 89 13.71 -4.10 -6.12
C ASN A 89 13.03 -3.58 -7.39
N GLU A 90 13.48 -3.99 -8.57
CA GLU A 90 12.82 -3.57 -9.81
C GLU A 90 11.41 -4.18 -9.95
N THR A 91 11.24 -5.43 -9.53
CA THR A 91 9.92 -6.08 -9.52
C THR A 91 8.93 -5.34 -8.64
N ILE A 92 9.35 -4.90 -7.44
CA ILE A 92 8.45 -4.19 -6.55
C ILE A 92 8.15 -2.78 -7.05
N LYS A 93 9.13 -2.05 -7.57
CA LYS A 93 8.92 -0.73 -8.17
C LYS A 93 7.86 -0.75 -9.26
N GLU A 94 7.91 -1.75 -10.15
CA GLU A 94 6.93 -1.86 -11.23
C GLU A 94 5.53 -2.21 -10.72
N ARG A 95 5.43 -3.11 -9.73
CA ARG A 95 4.12 -3.42 -9.13
C ARG A 95 3.53 -2.25 -8.39
N GLU A 96 4.35 -1.49 -7.65
CA GLU A 96 3.92 -0.25 -7.00
C GLU A 96 3.42 0.76 -8.02
N ARG A 97 4.14 0.95 -9.13
CA ARG A 97 3.74 1.83 -10.23
C ARG A 97 2.36 1.45 -10.77
N ILE A 98 2.15 0.20 -11.13
CA ILE A 98 0.86 -0.30 -11.65
C ILE A 98 -0.25 -0.13 -10.60
N THR A 99 0.03 -0.48 -9.34
CA THR A 99 -0.95 -0.39 -8.26
C THR A 99 -1.38 1.06 -7.98
N ASN A 100 -0.44 2.00 -8.04
CA ASN A 100 -0.70 3.43 -7.84
C ASN A 100 -1.39 4.03 -9.07
N GLU A 101 -1.04 3.57 -10.28
CA GLU A 101 -1.74 3.97 -11.50
C GLU A 101 -3.22 3.57 -11.46
N ASP A 102 -3.55 2.35 -11.03
CA ASP A 102 -4.93 1.90 -10.83
C ASP A 102 -5.66 2.71 -9.75
N LEU A 103 -4.97 3.06 -8.64
CA LEU A 103 -5.54 3.94 -7.63
C LEU A 103 -5.94 5.29 -8.22
N MET A 104 -5.04 5.90 -8.97
CA MET A 104 -5.20 7.24 -9.53
C MET A 104 -6.18 7.29 -10.70
N SER A 105 -6.24 6.24 -11.50
CA SER A 105 -7.06 6.20 -12.73
C SER A 105 -8.46 5.60 -12.51
N LEU A 106 -8.65 4.78 -11.49
CA LEU A 106 -9.91 4.06 -11.24
C LEU A 106 -10.53 4.45 -9.89
N PHE A 107 -9.85 4.12 -8.79
CA PHE A 107 -10.49 4.18 -7.47
C PHE A 107 -10.66 5.61 -6.92
N ILE A 108 -9.66 6.48 -7.07
CA ILE A 108 -9.78 7.91 -6.68
C ILE A 108 -10.89 8.61 -7.49
N PRO A 109 -10.96 8.46 -8.82
CA PRO A 109 -12.06 9.02 -9.60
C PRO A 109 -13.44 8.53 -9.15
N TYR A 110 -13.58 7.24 -8.81
CA TYR A 110 -14.81 6.72 -8.22
C TYR A 110 -15.15 7.43 -6.90
N LEU A 111 -14.20 7.52 -5.97
CA LEU A 111 -14.40 8.18 -4.68
C LEU A 111 -14.75 9.66 -4.85
N ASN A 112 -14.10 10.38 -5.76
CA ASN A 112 -14.41 11.78 -6.04
C ASN A 112 -15.87 12.00 -6.50
N LYS A 113 -16.49 11.01 -7.15
CA LYS A 113 -17.88 11.07 -7.60
C LYS A 113 -18.86 10.67 -6.49
N ASN A 114 -18.53 9.63 -5.72
CA ASN A 114 -19.49 8.93 -4.86
C ASN A 114 -19.29 9.19 -3.36
N PHE A 115 -18.14 9.72 -2.96
CA PHE A 115 -17.72 9.91 -1.58
C PHE A 115 -17.44 11.38 -1.27
N ASN A 116 -17.86 11.86 -0.10
CA ASN A 116 -17.60 13.23 0.32
C ASN A 116 -16.34 13.32 1.20
N TRP A 117 -15.23 13.75 0.60
CA TRP A 117 -13.95 13.97 1.28
C TRP A 117 -13.98 14.99 2.41
N ARG A 118 -14.86 16.00 2.34
CA ARG A 118 -15.02 16.98 3.42
C ARG A 118 -15.66 16.35 4.66
N ASN A 119 -16.61 15.43 4.48
CA ASN A 119 -17.21 14.69 5.57
C ASN A 119 -16.20 13.72 6.22
N LEU A 120 -15.34 13.08 5.42
CA LEU A 120 -14.17 12.36 5.93
C LEU A 120 -13.28 13.26 6.77
N GLY A 121 -12.88 14.42 6.22
CA GLY A 121 -12.02 15.36 6.92
C GLY A 121 -12.64 15.84 8.23
N PHE A 122 -13.95 16.04 8.26
CA PHE A 122 -14.68 16.32 9.50
C PHE A 122 -14.65 15.14 10.49
N SER A 123 -14.78 13.89 10.01
CA SER A 123 -14.73 12.69 10.85
C SER A 123 -13.34 12.45 11.47
N LEU A 124 -12.28 12.66 10.68
CA LEU A 124 -10.88 12.44 11.11
C LEU A 124 -10.29 13.63 11.87
N PHE A 125 -10.67 14.86 11.52
CA PHE A 125 -10.04 16.09 11.98
C PHE A 125 -11.09 17.11 12.47
N SER A 126 -12.08 16.62 13.22
CA SER A 126 -13.21 17.43 13.69
C SER A 126 -12.80 18.71 14.44
N GLU A 127 -11.66 18.66 15.13
CA GLU A 127 -11.03 19.77 15.85
C GLU A 127 -10.56 20.93 14.96
N GLN A 128 -10.43 20.74 13.65
CA GLN A 128 -9.99 21.81 12.74
C GLN A 128 -11.13 22.76 12.30
N GLY A 129 -12.37 22.54 12.77
CA GLY A 129 -13.44 23.53 12.66
C GLY A 129 -14.06 23.73 11.26
N PHE A 130 -13.67 22.95 10.25
CA PHE A 130 -14.21 23.09 8.89
C PHE A 130 -15.66 22.61 8.71
N GLY A 131 -16.17 21.80 9.65
CA GLY A 131 -17.54 21.27 9.61
C GLY A 131 -17.82 20.30 8.44
N LYS A 132 -18.97 19.62 8.50
CA LYS A 132 -19.47 18.78 7.40
C LYS A 132 -19.78 19.60 6.15
N SER A 133 -19.83 18.92 5.00
CA SER A 133 -20.32 19.48 3.75
C SER A 133 -21.76 19.96 3.88
N LYS A 134 -22.04 21.16 3.36
CA LYS A 134 -23.40 21.72 3.25
C LYS A 134 -24.09 21.36 1.93
N LEU A 135 -23.31 20.88 0.95
CA LEU A 135 -23.78 20.55 -0.41
C LEU A 135 -24.12 19.08 -0.56
N TYR A 136 -23.41 18.21 0.16
CA TYR A 136 -23.62 16.77 0.12
C TYR A 136 -24.75 16.39 1.07
N LYS A 137 -25.87 15.97 0.50
CA LYS A 137 -27.09 15.58 1.24
C LYS A 137 -27.25 14.06 1.39
N ASN A 138 -26.33 13.29 0.80
CA ASN A 138 -26.29 11.85 0.90
C ASN A 138 -25.40 11.42 2.07
N ASP A 139 -25.33 10.11 2.30
CA ASP A 139 -24.40 9.52 3.23
C ASP A 139 -23.31 8.75 2.49
N ASN A 140 -22.08 8.84 2.98
CA ASN A 140 -20.92 8.15 2.42
C ASN A 140 -21.11 6.62 2.38
N TYR A 141 -21.98 6.04 3.21
CA TYR A 141 -22.22 4.60 3.23
C TYR A 141 -22.92 4.07 1.97
N LYS A 142 -23.50 4.91 1.10
CA LYS A 142 -24.22 4.44 -0.10
C LYS A 142 -23.34 3.63 -1.05
N MET A 143 -22.03 3.92 -1.11
CA MET A 143 -21.08 3.15 -1.92
C MET A 143 -20.92 1.70 -1.45
N LEU A 144 -21.30 1.36 -0.21
CA LEU A 144 -21.30 -0.03 0.25
C LEU A 144 -22.30 -0.92 -0.48
N TYR A 145 -23.22 -0.34 -1.24
CA TYR A 145 -24.19 -1.06 -2.06
C TYR A 145 -23.84 -1.01 -3.55
N ASP A 146 -22.63 -0.54 -3.88
CA ASP A 146 -22.16 -0.39 -5.25
C ASP A 146 -21.12 -1.47 -5.59
N GLN A 147 -21.42 -2.26 -6.62
CA GLN A 147 -20.52 -3.29 -7.13
C GLN A 147 -19.20 -2.70 -7.64
N GLU A 148 -19.20 -1.48 -8.19
CA GLU A 148 -17.97 -0.83 -8.66
C GLU A 148 -17.02 -0.54 -7.48
N PHE A 149 -17.57 -0.09 -6.35
CA PHE A 149 -16.80 0.10 -5.13
C PHE A 149 -16.23 -1.22 -4.59
N GLU A 150 -17.04 -2.28 -4.56
CA GLU A 150 -16.61 -3.62 -4.15
C GLU A 150 -15.44 -4.12 -5.02
N ASN A 151 -15.55 -3.96 -6.34
CA ASN A 151 -14.50 -4.35 -7.28
C ASN A 151 -13.20 -3.58 -7.05
N HIS A 152 -13.28 -2.26 -6.86
CA HIS A 152 -12.10 -1.46 -6.54
C HIS A 152 -11.44 -1.92 -5.25
N LEU A 153 -12.22 -2.10 -4.18
CA LEU A 153 -11.71 -2.53 -2.89
C LEU A 153 -11.06 -3.92 -2.99
N GLN A 154 -11.69 -4.85 -3.69
CA GLN A 154 -11.14 -6.18 -3.92
C GLN A 154 -9.82 -6.11 -4.68
N GLY A 155 -9.71 -5.25 -5.71
CA GLY A 155 -8.45 -4.99 -6.40
C GLY A 155 -7.35 -4.50 -5.44
N ARG A 156 -7.68 -3.52 -4.58
CA ARG A 156 -6.75 -3.00 -3.56
C ARG A 156 -6.29 -4.09 -2.58
N ILE A 157 -7.17 -5.00 -2.17
CA ILE A 157 -6.83 -6.15 -1.32
C ILE A 157 -5.83 -7.07 -2.02
N GLN A 158 -6.05 -7.38 -3.31
CA GLN A 158 -5.15 -8.25 -4.08
C GLN A 158 -3.77 -7.60 -4.27
N TYR A 159 -3.74 -6.30 -4.59
CA TYR A 159 -2.49 -5.55 -4.71
C TYR A 159 -1.71 -5.52 -3.40
N ASN A 160 -2.38 -5.21 -2.28
CA ASN A 160 -1.74 -5.22 -0.96
C ASN A 160 -1.10 -6.58 -0.67
N LYS A 161 -1.84 -7.68 -0.85
CA LYS A 161 -1.34 -9.03 -0.63
C LYS A 161 -0.13 -9.36 -1.52
N GLY A 162 -0.19 -9.02 -2.80
CA GLY A 162 0.91 -9.26 -3.74
C GLY A 162 2.17 -8.45 -3.39
N ASN A 163 2.00 -7.19 -3.03
CA ASN A 163 3.11 -6.33 -2.62
C ASN A 163 3.73 -6.82 -1.30
N LEU A 164 2.91 -7.22 -0.32
CA LEU A 164 3.36 -7.76 0.96
C LEU A 164 4.23 -9.02 0.79
N GLN A 165 3.92 -9.89 -0.17
CA GLN A 165 4.73 -11.07 -0.47
C GLN A 165 6.15 -10.68 -0.93
N ILE A 166 6.27 -9.69 -1.81
CA ILE A 166 7.57 -9.24 -2.33
C ILE A 166 8.35 -8.47 -1.27
N TYR A 167 7.68 -7.63 -0.48
CA TYR A 167 8.31 -6.93 0.64
C TYR A 167 8.92 -7.91 1.64
N ASN A 168 8.21 -8.99 1.97
CA ASN A 168 8.75 -10.05 2.81
C ASN A 168 9.95 -10.75 2.16
N ALA A 169 9.91 -11.02 0.85
CA ALA A 169 11.06 -11.58 0.13
C ALA A 169 12.28 -10.64 0.17
N ILE A 170 12.07 -9.34 -0.03
CA ILE A 170 13.10 -8.30 0.09
C ILE A 170 13.68 -8.28 1.51
N LYS A 171 12.83 -8.32 2.55
CA LYS A 171 13.28 -8.38 3.95
C LYS A 171 14.21 -9.56 4.21
N GLN A 172 13.81 -10.75 3.77
CA GLN A 172 14.64 -11.94 3.93
C GLN A 172 15.95 -11.80 3.15
N GLN A 173 15.89 -11.25 1.94
CA GLN A 173 17.08 -11.07 1.13
C GLN A 173 18.07 -10.06 1.74
N LEU A 174 17.60 -8.95 2.30
CA LEU A 174 18.42 -7.99 3.02
C LEU A 174 19.09 -8.63 4.25
N LYS A 175 18.37 -9.46 5.00
CA LYS A 175 18.94 -10.21 6.14
C LYS A 175 20.00 -11.21 5.69
N ASN A 176 19.75 -11.94 4.62
CA ASN A 176 20.72 -12.90 4.07
C ASN A 176 22.01 -12.20 3.66
N ILE A 177 21.93 -11.06 2.95
CA ILE A 177 23.11 -10.29 2.57
C ILE A 177 23.86 -9.82 3.83
N TYR A 178 23.15 -9.30 4.84
CA TYR A 178 23.78 -8.85 6.08
C TYR A 178 24.56 -9.95 6.80
N LEU A 179 24.06 -11.20 6.77
CA LEU A 179 24.75 -12.35 7.38
C LEU A 179 25.96 -12.85 6.57
N LEU A 180 26.05 -12.50 5.29
CA LEU A 180 27.12 -12.90 4.38
C LEU A 180 28.25 -11.86 4.28
N LEU A 181 28.06 -10.68 4.89
CA LEU A 181 29.08 -9.65 5.09
C LEU A 181 29.91 -9.96 6.34
#